data_AF-A0A255RDG6-F1
#
_entry.id   AF-A0A255RDG6-F1
#
_cell.length_a   1.000
_cell.length_b   1.000
_cell.length_c   1.000
_cell.angle_alpha   90.00
_cell.angle_beta   90.00
_cell.angle_gamma   90.00
#
_symmetry.space_group_name_H-M   'P 1'
#
loop_
_entity.id
_entity.type
_entity.pdbx_description
1 polymer ?
#
loop_
_entity_poly.entity_id
_entity_poly.type
_entity_poly.pdbx_seq_one_letter_code
_entity_poly.pdbx_strand_id
1 'polypeptide(L)'
;MSSIEIKRVDSQKLLEDFIQFHYDLYRGNKYDAPNLYSDEKHTHNKKENAAFEFCEAEYFLAFKDGKIVGRVAAIINNRANERWQRKSVRFGWIDFIDDIEVSKALLEAVEQWGRTKGMTEMVGPLGYTDMDPEGMLIEGFDQLGTMATIYNYPYYPKHMEQMGGWEKDNDYVEFKLIVPKKGTMPDKYAKIAQMVMKRYNLHVRKIKRSEVFGKEQVGRKVFDVVNQTFGNLYGYSQMTEAQIDEYLKMYFPVLDLNLVTLIEDWNTPDHKLIGVGISIPSLTKALQKCHNGRMFPFGWWHLLKALKFHKTKIVDLMLVGILPEYQNKGANALLFYDLIPWYQKYGFEWGETNVEMETNDKVQSQWQYLEHVQHKRRRCYKKNI
;
A
#
# COMPACT_ATOMS: atom_id res chain seq x y z
N MET A 1 -10.50 -30.56 -23.05
CA MET A 1 -10.25 -29.54 -22.03
C MET A 1 -11.24 -28.41 -22.28
N SER A 2 -11.95 -27.92 -21.26
CA SER A 2 -12.85 -26.77 -21.45
C SER A 2 -12.02 -25.52 -21.77
N SER A 3 -12.42 -24.79 -22.82
CA SER A 3 -11.73 -23.57 -23.25
C SER A 3 -11.95 -22.43 -22.26
N ILE A 4 -10.90 -21.66 -21.97
CA ILE A 4 -11.02 -20.44 -21.18
C ILE A 4 -11.60 -19.32 -22.07
N GLU A 5 -12.70 -18.71 -21.61
CA GLU A 5 -13.32 -17.56 -22.27
C GLU A 5 -12.93 -16.28 -21.51
N ILE A 6 -12.31 -15.31 -22.20
CA ILE A 6 -12.01 -13.99 -21.64
C ILE A 6 -13.12 -13.01 -22.01
N LYS A 7 -13.70 -12.35 -21.00
CA LYS A 7 -14.69 -11.28 -21.17
C LYS A 7 -14.15 -9.96 -20.64
N ARG A 8 -14.31 -8.92 -21.45
CA ARG A 8 -14.14 -7.54 -21.00
C ARG A 8 -15.26 -7.15 -20.05
N VAL A 9 -14.94 -6.39 -19.01
CA VAL A 9 -15.90 -5.84 -18.06
C VAL A 9 -16.48 -4.54 -18.62
N ASP A 10 -17.60 -4.64 -19.33
CA ASP A 10 -18.26 -3.51 -20.00
C ASP A 10 -19.61 -3.12 -19.37
N SER A 11 -19.96 -3.73 -18.25
CA SER A 11 -21.19 -3.44 -17.50
C SER A 11 -20.94 -3.36 -16.00
N GLN A 12 -21.82 -2.62 -15.31
CA GLN A 12 -21.77 -2.50 -13.85
C GLN A 12 -21.84 -3.87 -13.16
N LYS A 13 -22.62 -4.81 -13.72
CA LYS A 13 -22.75 -6.16 -13.19
C LYS A 13 -21.43 -6.94 -13.27
N LEU A 14 -20.76 -6.89 -14.42
CA LEU A 14 -19.45 -7.53 -14.57
C LEU A 14 -18.39 -6.88 -13.69
N LEU A 15 -18.48 -5.57 -13.42
CA LEU A 15 -17.56 -4.89 -12.50
C LEU A 15 -17.78 -5.35 -11.05
N GLU A 16 -19.03 -5.53 -10.65
CA GLU A 16 -19.33 -6.12 -9.34
C GLU A 16 -18.83 -7.57 -9.23
N ASP A 17 -18.96 -8.36 -10.30
CA ASP A 17 -18.45 -9.73 -10.35
C ASP A 17 -16.91 -9.76 -10.31
N PHE A 18 -16.24 -8.82 -10.99
CA PHE A 18 -14.80 -8.60 -10.92
C PHE A 18 -14.34 -8.31 -9.49
N ILE A 19 -15.01 -7.41 -8.77
CA ILE A 19 -14.69 -7.10 -7.37
C ILE A 19 -14.99 -8.30 -6.48
N GLN A 20 -16.14 -8.95 -6.68
CA GLN A 20 -16.62 -10.04 -5.83
C GLN A 20 -15.75 -11.29 -5.91
N PHE A 21 -15.14 -11.58 -7.07
CA PHE A 21 -14.34 -12.78 -7.30
C PHE A 21 -13.19 -12.96 -6.27
N HIS A 22 -12.51 -11.90 -5.87
CA HIS A 22 -11.46 -11.96 -4.85
C HIS A 22 -11.97 -12.48 -3.50
N TYR A 23 -13.09 -11.93 -3.03
CA TYR A 23 -13.69 -12.36 -1.77
C TYR A 23 -14.14 -13.82 -1.81
N ASP A 24 -14.54 -14.31 -2.98
CA ASP A 24 -14.93 -15.70 -3.17
C ASP A 24 -13.70 -16.63 -3.22
N LEU A 25 -12.64 -16.23 -3.90
CA LEU A 25 -11.39 -16.98 -4.04
C LEU A 25 -10.61 -17.10 -2.70
N TYR A 26 -10.58 -16.04 -1.89
CA TYR A 26 -9.88 -16.03 -0.60
C TYR A 26 -10.80 -16.31 0.60
N ARG A 27 -12.04 -16.76 0.36
CA ARG A 27 -13.00 -17.05 1.43
C ARG A 27 -12.41 -18.05 2.43
N GLY A 28 -12.24 -17.59 3.68
CA GLY A 28 -11.69 -18.42 4.76
C GLY A 28 -10.16 -18.55 4.77
N ASN A 29 -9.46 -17.87 3.87
CA ASN A 29 -8.01 -17.76 3.94
C ASN A 29 -7.59 -17.03 5.23
N LYS A 30 -6.58 -17.56 5.93
CA LYS A 30 -6.15 -17.05 7.25
C LYS A 30 -5.29 -15.79 7.15
N TYR A 31 -4.70 -15.55 5.99
CA TYR A 31 -3.62 -14.61 5.74
C TYR A 31 -4.03 -13.45 4.84
N ASP A 32 -5.01 -13.66 3.96
CA ASP A 32 -5.58 -12.60 3.12
C ASP A 32 -6.15 -11.43 3.94
N ALA A 33 -5.88 -10.20 3.49
CA ALA A 33 -6.39 -8.97 4.07
C ALA A 33 -7.36 -8.32 3.08
N PRO A 34 -8.66 -8.67 3.13
CA PRO A 34 -9.59 -8.18 2.13
C PRO A 34 -9.78 -6.67 2.28
N ASN A 35 -9.87 -5.94 1.16
CA ASN A 35 -10.23 -4.54 1.17
C ASN A 35 -11.72 -4.34 1.52
N LEU A 36 -12.10 -3.09 1.79
CA LEU A 36 -13.52 -2.76 1.87
C LEU A 36 -14.12 -2.79 0.45
N TYR A 37 -15.31 -3.37 0.34
CA TYR A 37 -16.02 -3.46 -0.93
C TYR A 37 -16.37 -2.07 -1.50
N SER A 38 -16.59 -1.08 -0.63
CA SER A 38 -16.77 0.31 -1.03
C SER A 38 -15.53 0.89 -1.69
N ASP A 39 -14.36 0.57 -1.15
CA ASP A 39 -13.08 1.13 -1.58
C ASP A 39 -12.69 0.51 -2.93
N GLU A 40 -12.92 -0.79 -3.10
CA GLU A 40 -12.81 -1.46 -4.40
C GLU A 40 -13.75 -0.85 -5.45
N LYS A 41 -15.01 -0.58 -5.09
CA LYS A 41 -15.97 0.08 -5.99
C LYS A 41 -15.50 1.47 -6.41
N HIS A 42 -15.00 2.26 -5.46
CA HIS A 42 -14.49 3.59 -5.71
C HIS A 42 -13.26 3.55 -6.62
N THR A 43 -12.29 2.70 -6.29
CA THR A 43 -11.02 2.53 -7.01
C THR A 43 -11.24 2.20 -8.49
N HIS A 44 -12.20 1.35 -8.81
CA HIS A 44 -12.47 0.93 -10.19
C HIS A 44 -13.47 1.83 -10.93
N ASN A 45 -14.03 2.85 -10.25
CA ASN A 45 -14.97 3.79 -10.84
C ASN A 45 -14.23 4.96 -11.49
N LYS A 46 -14.27 4.98 -12.83
CA LYS A 46 -13.60 5.99 -13.69
C LYS A 46 -14.01 7.44 -13.40
N LYS A 47 -15.17 7.66 -12.76
CA LYS A 47 -15.69 8.99 -12.43
C LYS A 47 -15.31 9.46 -11.03
N GLU A 48 -14.90 8.54 -10.16
CA GLU A 48 -14.66 8.83 -8.76
C GLU A 48 -13.18 8.78 -8.39
N ASN A 49 -12.42 7.80 -8.90
CA ASN A 49 -10.99 7.68 -8.63
C ASN A 49 -10.21 8.74 -9.44
N ALA A 50 -9.55 9.67 -8.76
CA ALA A 50 -8.78 10.74 -9.38
C ALA A 50 -7.59 10.25 -10.24
N ALA A 51 -7.14 9.00 -10.07
CA ALA A 51 -6.07 8.45 -10.92
C ALA A 51 -6.46 8.35 -12.41
N PHE A 52 -7.76 8.32 -12.74
CA PHE A 52 -8.23 8.32 -14.13
C PHE A 52 -8.01 9.65 -14.86
N GLU A 53 -7.57 10.71 -14.19
CA GLU A 53 -7.04 11.92 -14.85
C GLU A 53 -5.81 11.61 -15.71
N PHE A 54 -5.04 10.58 -15.36
CA PHE A 54 -3.82 10.20 -16.06
C PHE A 54 -3.69 8.68 -16.33
N CYS A 55 -4.64 7.88 -15.86
CA CYS A 55 -4.70 6.45 -16.11
C CYS A 55 -5.81 6.07 -17.08
N GLU A 56 -5.51 5.12 -17.96
CA GLU A 56 -6.50 4.35 -18.71
C GLU A 56 -6.53 2.92 -18.14
N ALA A 57 -7.71 2.31 -18.07
CA ALA A 57 -7.81 0.92 -17.63
C ALA A 57 -8.92 0.14 -18.31
N GLU A 58 -8.67 -1.15 -18.42
CA GLU A 58 -9.58 -2.18 -18.90
C GLU A 58 -9.55 -3.37 -17.93
N TYR A 59 -10.69 -4.04 -17.74
CA TYR A 59 -10.76 -5.19 -16.83
C TYR A 59 -11.26 -6.42 -17.56
N PHE A 60 -10.74 -7.56 -17.16
CA PHE A 60 -11.04 -8.85 -17.78
C PHE A 60 -11.42 -9.87 -16.72
N LEU A 61 -12.41 -10.70 -17.07
CA LEU A 61 -12.83 -11.88 -16.33
C LEU A 61 -12.56 -13.12 -17.19
N ALA A 62 -12.00 -14.16 -16.57
CA ALA A 62 -11.84 -15.47 -17.18
C ALA A 62 -12.98 -16.39 -16.76
N PHE A 63 -13.59 -17.07 -17.72
CA PHE A 63 -14.65 -18.05 -17.51
C PHE A 63 -14.21 -19.44 -17.94
N LYS A 64 -14.59 -20.44 -17.15
CA LYS A 64 -14.47 -21.87 -17.47
C LYS A 64 -15.78 -22.55 -17.11
N ASP A 65 -16.41 -23.19 -18.09
CA ASP A 65 -17.70 -23.88 -17.92
C ASP A 65 -18.79 -22.95 -17.32
N GLY A 66 -18.83 -21.70 -17.78
CA GLY A 66 -19.78 -20.67 -17.34
C GLY A 66 -19.50 -20.07 -15.96
N LYS A 67 -18.42 -20.47 -15.28
CA LYS A 67 -18.03 -19.94 -13.96
C LYS A 67 -16.83 -19.02 -14.08
N ILE A 68 -16.81 -17.97 -13.28
CA ILE A 68 -15.64 -17.09 -13.17
C ILE A 68 -14.51 -17.87 -12.47
N VAL A 69 -13.34 -17.89 -13.10
CA VAL A 69 -12.15 -18.60 -12.62
C VAL A 69 -10.93 -17.68 -12.50
N GLY A 70 -11.05 -16.43 -12.93
CA GLY A 70 -10.01 -15.43 -12.72
C GLY A 70 -10.41 -14.03 -13.15
N ARG A 71 -9.59 -13.06 -12.80
CA ARG A 71 -9.73 -11.64 -13.12
C ARG A 71 -8.36 -10.98 -13.29
N VAL A 72 -8.30 -9.90 -14.07
CA VAL A 72 -7.13 -9.02 -14.15
C VAL A 72 -7.53 -7.62 -14.62
N ALA A 73 -6.87 -6.59 -14.07
CA ALA A 73 -6.92 -5.22 -14.58
C ALA A 73 -5.69 -4.96 -15.46
N ALA A 74 -5.91 -4.38 -16.64
CA ALA A 74 -4.87 -3.79 -17.49
C ALA A 74 -4.92 -2.27 -17.32
N ILE A 75 -3.79 -1.63 -17.01
CA ILE A 75 -3.74 -0.21 -16.63
C ILE A 75 -2.58 0.46 -17.36
N ILE A 76 -2.81 1.61 -17.98
CA ILE A 76 -1.75 2.48 -18.51
C ILE A 76 -1.73 3.74 -17.66
N ASN A 77 -0.64 3.95 -16.92
CA ASN A 77 -0.39 5.19 -16.20
C ASN A 77 0.50 6.10 -17.07
N ASN A 78 -0.11 7.12 -17.69
CA ASN A 78 0.58 7.99 -18.64
C ASN A 78 1.68 8.83 -17.96
N ARG A 79 1.47 9.26 -16.71
CA ARG A 79 2.48 10.03 -15.95
C ARG A 79 3.71 9.20 -15.63
N ALA A 80 3.52 7.95 -15.19
CA ALA A 80 4.63 7.05 -14.91
C ALA A 80 5.39 6.72 -16.20
N ASN A 81 4.68 6.41 -17.29
CA ASN A 81 5.30 6.15 -18.58
C ASN A 81 6.12 7.35 -19.09
N GLU A 82 5.58 8.57 -19.03
CA GLU A 82 6.30 9.79 -19.42
C GLU A 82 7.53 10.03 -18.54
N ARG A 83 7.35 9.98 -17.22
CA ARG A 83 8.40 10.26 -16.24
C ARG A 83 9.58 9.29 -16.34
N TRP A 84 9.28 8.01 -16.48
CA TRP A 84 10.29 6.95 -16.52
C TRP A 84 10.73 6.61 -17.94
N GLN A 85 10.22 7.32 -18.95
CA GLN A 85 10.51 7.10 -20.38
C GLN A 85 10.22 5.67 -20.83
N ARG A 86 9.06 5.17 -20.41
CA ARG A 86 8.60 3.79 -20.62
C ARG A 86 7.34 3.76 -21.46
N LYS A 87 7.06 2.60 -22.05
CA LYS A 87 5.82 2.31 -22.78
C LYS A 87 5.21 1.04 -22.20
N SER A 88 4.85 1.12 -20.92
CA SER A 88 4.38 -0.03 -20.15
C SER A 88 2.87 -0.08 -20.03
N VAL A 89 2.30 -1.28 -20.21
CA VAL A 89 1.01 -1.65 -19.64
C VAL A 89 1.24 -2.31 -18.29
N ARG A 90 0.54 -1.86 -17.26
CA ARG A 90 0.51 -2.50 -15.96
C ARG A 90 -0.54 -3.61 -15.95
N PHE A 91 -0.26 -4.74 -15.30
CA PHE A 91 -1.31 -5.62 -14.81
C PHE A 91 -1.48 -5.44 -13.30
N GLY A 92 -2.70 -5.51 -12.80
CA GLY A 92 -3.04 -5.37 -11.38
C GLY A 92 -4.33 -6.12 -11.07
N TRP A 93 -4.73 -6.17 -9.79
CA TRP A 93 -5.93 -6.91 -9.35
C TRP A 93 -6.05 -8.31 -9.96
N ILE A 94 -4.91 -8.99 -10.13
CA ILE A 94 -4.84 -10.30 -10.76
C ILE A 94 -5.20 -11.37 -9.74
N ASP A 95 -6.26 -12.12 -10.01
CA ASP A 95 -6.63 -13.29 -9.21
C ASP A 95 -7.08 -14.44 -10.10
N PHE A 96 -6.69 -15.67 -9.79
CA PHE A 96 -7.05 -16.85 -10.57
C PHE A 96 -6.94 -18.13 -9.75
N ILE A 97 -7.72 -19.15 -10.11
CA ILE A 97 -7.57 -20.51 -9.56
C ILE A 97 -6.27 -21.16 -10.04
N ASP A 98 -5.80 -22.21 -9.36
CA ASP A 98 -4.59 -22.99 -9.70
C ASP A 98 -4.75 -23.79 -11.02
N ASP A 99 -4.84 -23.06 -12.13
CA ASP A 99 -4.93 -23.55 -13.50
C ASP A 99 -4.10 -22.61 -14.41
N ILE A 100 -3.00 -23.13 -14.95
CA ILE A 100 -2.04 -22.35 -15.73
C ILE A 100 -2.67 -21.70 -16.97
N GLU A 101 -3.66 -22.35 -17.58
CA GLU A 101 -4.35 -21.83 -18.77
C GLU A 101 -5.17 -20.58 -18.42
N VAL A 102 -5.67 -20.46 -17.19
CA VAL A 102 -6.39 -19.27 -16.71
C VAL A 102 -5.44 -18.09 -16.57
N SER A 103 -4.32 -18.26 -15.85
CA SER A 103 -3.34 -17.18 -15.68
C SER A 103 -2.76 -16.72 -17.01
N LYS A 104 -2.49 -17.67 -17.92
CA LYS A 104 -1.98 -17.37 -19.26
C LYS A 104 -2.97 -16.54 -20.06
N ALA A 105 -4.23 -16.97 -20.14
CA ALA A 105 -5.27 -16.25 -20.89
C ALA A 105 -5.52 -14.83 -20.34
N LEU A 106 -5.48 -14.65 -19.01
CA LEU A 106 -5.61 -13.33 -18.38
C LEU A 106 -4.47 -12.39 -18.78
N LEU A 107 -3.22 -12.85 -18.68
CA LEU A 107 -2.05 -12.02 -19.00
C LEU A 107 -1.92 -11.76 -20.50
N GLU A 108 -2.33 -12.70 -21.36
CA GLU A 108 -2.45 -12.48 -22.81
C GLU A 108 -3.47 -11.39 -23.15
N ALA A 109 -4.59 -11.30 -22.42
CA ALA A 109 -5.57 -10.23 -22.59
C ALA A 109 -4.99 -8.85 -22.24
N VAL A 110 -4.20 -8.76 -21.16
CA VAL A 110 -3.47 -7.52 -20.80
C VAL A 110 -2.47 -7.15 -21.89
N GLU A 111 -1.66 -8.12 -22.34
CA GLU A 111 -0.67 -7.93 -23.40
C GLU A 111 -1.34 -7.40 -24.68
N GLN A 112 -2.42 -8.05 -25.12
CA GLN A 112 -3.12 -7.66 -26.34
C GLN A 112 -3.71 -6.26 -26.24
N TRP A 113 -4.35 -5.92 -25.11
CA TRP A 113 -4.85 -4.57 -24.87
C TRP A 113 -3.72 -3.53 -24.86
N GLY A 114 -2.61 -3.80 -24.17
CA GLY A 114 -1.42 -2.95 -24.16
C GLY A 114 -0.86 -2.69 -25.57
N ARG A 115 -0.76 -3.72 -26.40
CA ARG A 115 -0.32 -3.60 -27.80
C ARG A 115 -1.23 -2.69 -28.62
N THR A 116 -2.55 -2.78 -28.44
CA THR A 116 -3.49 -1.88 -29.14
C THR A 116 -3.30 -0.41 -28.76
N LYS A 117 -2.69 -0.15 -27.60
CA LYS A 117 -2.37 1.18 -27.07
C LYS A 117 -0.92 1.59 -27.35
N GLY A 118 -0.16 0.78 -28.08
CA GLY A 118 1.24 1.08 -28.43
C GLY A 118 2.25 0.85 -27.32
N MET A 119 1.90 0.07 -26.29
CA MET A 119 2.82 -0.35 -25.24
C MET A 119 3.74 -1.45 -25.77
N THR A 120 4.99 -1.48 -25.27
CA THR A 120 6.06 -2.41 -25.69
C THR A 120 6.54 -3.32 -24.56
N GLU A 121 6.03 -3.09 -23.34
CA GLU A 121 6.34 -3.91 -22.18
C GLU A 121 5.11 -4.04 -21.27
N MET A 122 5.07 -5.11 -20.51
CA MET A 122 4.08 -5.38 -19.48
C MET A 122 4.79 -5.47 -18.11
N VAL A 123 4.23 -4.82 -17.09
CA VAL A 123 4.83 -4.75 -15.74
C VAL A 123 3.76 -4.99 -14.67
N GLY A 124 4.07 -5.71 -13.59
CA GLY A 124 3.10 -5.91 -12.51
C GLY A 124 3.38 -7.07 -11.56
N PRO A 125 2.52 -7.28 -10.54
CA PRO A 125 1.29 -6.55 -10.33
C PRO A 125 1.54 -5.15 -9.75
N LEU A 126 0.90 -4.13 -10.36
CA LEU A 126 0.93 -2.73 -9.93
C LEU A 126 -0.48 -2.14 -10.05
N GLY A 127 -0.82 -1.23 -9.13
CA GLY A 127 -2.08 -0.49 -9.19
C GLY A 127 -2.05 0.74 -10.10
N TYR A 128 -3.02 1.64 -9.92
CA TYR A 128 -3.06 2.92 -10.64
C TYR A 128 -1.94 3.85 -10.17
N THR A 129 -1.63 3.82 -8.88
CA THR A 129 -0.65 4.66 -8.18
C THR A 129 0.13 3.83 -7.17
N ASP A 130 1.23 4.37 -6.67
CA ASP A 130 2.05 3.73 -5.62
C ASP A 130 1.36 3.63 -4.25
N MET A 131 0.18 4.24 -4.11
CA MET A 131 -0.67 4.08 -2.93
C MET A 131 -1.58 2.85 -3.02
N ASP A 132 -1.65 2.24 -4.20
CA ASP A 132 -2.38 0.99 -4.41
C ASP A 132 -1.51 -0.23 -4.09
N PRO A 133 -2.10 -1.40 -3.84
CA PRO A 133 -1.32 -2.62 -3.58
C PRO A 133 -0.40 -3.03 -4.75
N GLU A 134 0.87 -3.29 -4.43
CA GLU A 134 1.91 -3.67 -5.41
C GLU A 134 2.62 -4.98 -5.05
N GLY A 135 3.12 -5.65 -6.09
CA GLY A 135 4.07 -6.76 -5.98
C GLY A 135 3.47 -8.09 -5.52
N MET A 136 3.64 -9.12 -6.37
CA MET A 136 3.20 -10.49 -6.11
C MET A 136 3.99 -11.08 -4.96
N LEU A 137 3.31 -11.63 -3.95
CA LEU A 137 3.93 -12.32 -2.83
C LEU A 137 4.71 -13.55 -3.33
N ILE A 138 6.00 -13.60 -3.00
CA ILE A 138 6.93 -14.70 -3.33
C ILE A 138 7.51 -15.38 -2.08
N GLU A 139 7.48 -14.72 -0.92
CA GLU A 139 7.91 -15.27 0.38
C GLU A 139 6.93 -14.79 1.48
N GLY A 140 6.70 -15.61 2.51
CA GLY A 140 5.85 -15.24 3.64
C GLY A 140 4.36 -15.55 3.48
N PHE A 141 4.00 -16.59 2.71
CA PHE A 141 2.61 -17.04 2.50
C PHE A 141 1.88 -17.48 3.78
N ASP A 142 2.62 -17.67 4.89
CA ASP A 142 2.11 -17.99 6.22
C ASP A 142 2.04 -16.76 7.15
N GLN A 143 2.33 -15.56 6.63
CA GLN A 143 2.24 -14.30 7.34
C GLN A 143 0.92 -13.60 7.02
N LEU A 144 0.40 -12.85 7.98
CA LEU A 144 -0.80 -12.05 7.79
C LEU A 144 -0.50 -10.90 6.80
N GLY A 145 -1.34 -10.75 5.78
CA GLY A 145 -1.33 -9.60 4.88
C GLY A 145 -1.75 -8.30 5.57
N THR A 146 -1.52 -7.19 4.90
CA THR A 146 -1.97 -5.85 5.32
C THR A 146 -2.91 -5.28 4.28
N MET A 147 -3.76 -4.34 4.67
CA MET A 147 -4.66 -3.65 3.72
C MET A 147 -3.89 -2.88 2.63
N ALA A 148 -2.63 -2.53 2.87
CA ALA A 148 -1.80 -1.81 1.92
C ALA A 148 -1.18 -2.71 0.84
N THR A 149 -1.29 -4.03 0.95
CA THR A 149 -0.56 -4.97 0.10
C THR A 149 -1.45 -6.09 -0.42
N ILE A 150 -1.06 -6.72 -1.53
CA ILE A 150 -1.83 -7.85 -2.08
C ILE A 150 -1.56 -9.13 -1.30
N TYR A 151 -2.47 -10.09 -1.29
CA TYR A 151 -2.15 -11.46 -0.95
C TYR A 151 -2.44 -12.33 -2.17
N ASN A 152 -1.56 -13.29 -2.47
CA ASN A 152 -1.79 -14.31 -3.47
C ASN A 152 -1.38 -15.69 -2.97
N TYR A 153 -1.98 -16.73 -3.55
CA TYR A 153 -1.59 -18.10 -3.23
C TYR A 153 -0.17 -18.42 -3.73
N PRO A 154 0.51 -19.43 -3.14
CA PRO A 154 1.87 -19.81 -3.51
C PRO A 154 2.07 -20.30 -4.95
N TYR A 155 1.00 -20.64 -5.67
CA TYR A 155 1.08 -21.08 -7.06
C TYR A 155 1.24 -19.90 -8.05
N TYR A 156 0.87 -18.67 -7.68
CA TYR A 156 0.95 -17.51 -8.58
C TYR A 156 2.37 -17.28 -9.13
N PRO A 157 3.43 -17.16 -8.30
CA PRO A 157 4.77 -16.97 -8.85
C PRO A 157 5.27 -18.19 -9.63
N LYS A 158 4.82 -19.40 -9.29
CA LYS A 158 5.13 -20.62 -10.06
C LYS A 158 4.52 -20.55 -11.46
N HIS A 159 3.32 -19.98 -11.61
CA HIS A 159 2.71 -19.78 -12.92
C HIS A 159 3.55 -18.80 -13.74
N MET A 160 4.00 -17.68 -13.14
CA MET A 160 4.88 -16.71 -13.82
C MET A 160 6.16 -17.36 -14.34
N GLU A 161 6.79 -18.22 -13.51
CA GLU A 161 7.98 -18.98 -13.88
C GLU A 161 7.71 -20.00 -15.00
N GLN A 162 6.60 -20.74 -14.92
CA GLN A 162 6.22 -21.76 -15.91
C GLN A 162 5.86 -21.17 -17.28
N MET A 163 5.20 -20.02 -17.33
CA MET A 163 4.87 -19.35 -18.59
C MET A 163 6.11 -18.86 -19.35
N GLY A 164 7.20 -18.56 -18.63
CA GLY A 164 8.43 -18.02 -19.21
C GLY A 164 8.30 -16.59 -19.73
N GLY A 165 9.44 -15.97 -20.07
CA GLY A 165 9.49 -14.60 -20.60
C GLY A 165 9.25 -13.48 -19.56
N TRP A 166 9.05 -13.85 -18.29
CA TRP A 166 8.92 -12.91 -17.18
C TRP A 166 10.25 -12.75 -16.45
N GLU A 167 10.65 -11.51 -16.22
CA GLU A 167 11.83 -11.15 -15.45
C GLU A 167 11.43 -10.39 -14.19
N LYS A 168 12.33 -10.33 -13.21
CA LYS A 168 12.19 -9.42 -12.07
C LYS A 168 12.32 -7.97 -12.56
N ASP A 169 11.32 -7.16 -12.22
CA ASP A 169 11.36 -5.71 -12.38
C ASP A 169 11.90 -5.06 -11.11
N ASN A 170 11.28 -5.35 -9.96
CA ASN A 170 11.73 -4.94 -8.64
C ASN A 170 11.21 -5.92 -7.56
N ASP A 171 11.94 -6.07 -6.46
CA ASP A 171 11.38 -6.73 -5.26
C ASP A 171 11.13 -5.70 -4.15
N TYR A 172 10.13 -6.00 -3.34
CA TYR A 172 9.83 -5.31 -2.11
C TYR A 172 10.00 -6.25 -0.93
N VAL A 173 10.59 -5.76 0.14
CA VAL A 173 10.73 -6.46 1.41
C VAL A 173 9.83 -5.82 2.45
N GLU A 174 9.31 -6.64 3.37
CA GLU A 174 8.55 -6.16 4.51
C GLU A 174 9.19 -6.70 5.79
N PHE A 175 9.19 -5.88 6.83
CA PHE A 175 9.74 -6.23 8.14
C PHE A 175 8.64 -6.23 9.20
N LYS A 176 8.74 -7.22 10.08
CA LYS A 176 8.05 -7.25 11.36
C LYS A 176 8.95 -6.62 12.41
N LEU A 177 8.49 -5.54 13.02
CA LEU A 177 9.22 -4.77 14.03
C LEU A 177 8.63 -5.03 15.42
N ILE A 178 9.38 -5.62 16.35
CA ILE A 178 8.88 -5.89 17.69
C ILE A 178 8.79 -4.58 18.48
N VAL A 179 7.62 -4.29 19.05
CA VAL A 179 7.45 -3.11 19.90
C VAL A 179 8.21 -3.34 21.22
N PRO A 180 9.10 -2.43 21.63
CA PRO A 180 9.84 -2.56 22.89
C PRO A 180 8.90 -2.69 24.09
N LYS A 181 9.35 -3.39 25.14
CA LYS A 181 8.56 -3.60 26.37
C LYS A 181 8.09 -2.27 26.95
N LYS A 182 6.89 -2.26 27.53
CA LYS A 182 6.27 -1.06 28.13
C LYS A 182 7.24 -0.34 29.07
N GLY A 183 7.41 0.97 28.86
CA GLY A 183 8.29 1.82 29.66
C GLY A 183 9.77 1.73 29.29
N THR A 184 10.11 0.98 28.23
CA THR A 184 11.47 0.90 27.69
C THR A 184 11.53 1.57 26.32
N MET A 185 12.66 2.18 26.01
CA MET A 185 13.00 2.72 24.69
C MET A 185 14.43 2.24 24.42
N PRO A 186 14.77 1.76 23.21
CA PRO A 186 16.15 1.43 22.93
C PRO A 186 17.04 2.65 23.14
N ASP A 187 18.05 2.53 24.01
CA ASP A 187 18.90 3.65 24.44
C ASP A 187 19.48 4.45 23.27
N LYS A 188 19.83 3.77 22.18
CA LYS A 188 20.35 4.41 20.97
C LYS A 188 19.30 5.32 20.31
N TYR A 189 18.02 4.92 20.22
CA TYR A 189 16.97 5.79 19.69
C TYR A 189 16.79 7.03 20.56
N ALA A 190 16.67 6.84 21.88
CA ALA A 190 16.46 7.96 22.81
C ALA A 190 17.60 8.99 22.73
N LYS A 191 18.86 8.51 22.73
CA LYS A 191 20.05 9.36 22.65
C LYS A 191 20.14 10.09 21.31
N ILE A 192 19.91 9.39 20.19
CA ILE A 192 19.92 10.01 18.85
C ILE A 192 18.82 11.07 18.76
N ALA A 193 17.59 10.74 19.16
CA ALA A 193 16.48 11.68 19.09
C ALA A 193 16.76 12.94 19.92
N GLN A 194 17.22 12.80 21.17
CA GLN A 194 17.56 13.94 22.03
C GLN A 194 18.71 14.78 21.47
N MET A 195 19.74 14.14 20.92
CA MET A 195 20.84 14.83 20.26
C MET A 195 20.34 15.64 19.06
N VAL A 196 19.53 15.03 18.20
CA VAL A 196 19.02 15.64 16.96
C VAL A 196 18.09 16.80 17.27
N MET A 197 17.17 16.64 18.24
CA MET A 197 16.30 17.72 18.71
C MET A 197 17.10 18.94 19.17
N LYS A 198 18.18 18.73 19.95
CA LYS A 198 19.01 19.83 20.45
C LYS A 198 19.93 20.43 19.39
N ARG A 199 20.64 19.59 18.62
CA ARG A 199 21.69 20.02 17.68
C ARG A 199 21.10 20.73 16.46
N TYR A 200 19.98 20.22 15.96
CA TYR A 200 19.35 20.72 14.74
C TYR A 200 18.07 21.50 15.02
N ASN A 201 17.70 21.72 16.29
CA ASN A 201 16.47 22.42 16.69
C ASN A 201 15.23 21.84 15.98
N LEU A 202 15.17 20.51 15.89
CA LEU A 202 14.05 19.77 15.31
C LEU A 202 13.08 19.38 16.42
N HIS A 203 11.78 19.48 16.15
CA HIS A 203 10.75 19.25 17.16
C HIS A 203 9.69 18.29 16.66
N VAL A 204 9.23 17.41 17.55
CA VAL A 204 8.04 16.60 17.31
C VAL A 204 6.80 17.47 17.47
N ARG A 205 5.91 17.41 16.48
CA ARG A 205 4.60 18.07 16.52
C ARG A 205 3.47 17.04 16.47
N LYS A 206 2.54 17.16 17.41
CA LYS A 206 1.22 16.53 17.35
C LYS A 206 0.20 17.53 16.82
N ILE A 207 -0.84 17.03 16.17
CA ILE A 207 -1.87 17.83 15.52
C ILE A 207 -3.26 17.51 16.06
N LYS A 208 -4.15 18.49 16.00
CA LYS A 208 -5.59 18.33 16.26
C LYS A 208 -6.35 18.21 14.95
N ARG A 209 -7.52 17.57 14.99
CA ARG A 209 -8.40 17.43 13.80
C ARG A 209 -8.76 18.78 13.17
N SER A 210 -8.92 19.83 13.98
CA SER A 210 -9.22 21.17 13.50
C SER A 210 -8.11 21.79 12.65
N GLU A 211 -6.85 21.40 12.85
CA GLU A 211 -5.70 21.92 12.09
C GLU A 211 -5.53 21.20 10.73
N VAL A 212 -6.07 19.98 10.60
CA VAL A 212 -5.97 19.18 9.37
C VAL A 212 -6.74 19.84 8.23
N PHE A 213 -8.00 20.17 8.48
CA PHE A 213 -8.93 20.77 7.51
C PHE A 213 -9.17 22.27 7.76
N GLY A 214 -8.54 22.84 8.78
CA GLY A 214 -8.68 24.24 9.16
C GLY A 214 -7.82 25.18 8.34
N LYS A 215 -7.63 26.39 8.86
CA LYS A 215 -6.87 27.47 8.18
C LYS A 215 -5.42 27.09 7.93
N GLU A 216 -4.84 26.28 8.81
CA GLU A 216 -3.46 25.83 8.77
C GLU A 216 -3.20 24.79 7.67
N GLN A 217 -4.27 24.14 7.18
CA GLN A 217 -4.26 23.09 6.16
C GLN A 217 -3.11 22.07 6.35
N VAL A 218 -2.89 21.62 7.59
CA VAL A 218 -1.75 20.76 7.91
C VAL A 218 -1.83 19.43 7.15
N GLY A 219 -3.04 18.97 6.83
CA GLY A 219 -3.24 17.78 6.00
C GLY A 219 -2.55 17.89 4.63
N ARG A 220 -2.69 19.03 3.94
CA ARG A 220 -2.02 19.23 2.64
C ARG A 220 -0.50 19.28 2.81
N LYS A 221 0.00 20.00 3.82
CA LYS A 221 1.45 20.08 4.12
C LYS A 221 2.07 18.70 4.37
N VAL A 222 1.32 17.80 5.00
CA VAL A 222 1.74 16.41 5.18
C VAL A 222 1.94 15.71 3.83
N PHE A 223 0.97 15.80 2.93
CA PHE A 223 1.10 15.21 1.60
C PHE A 223 2.12 15.91 0.71
N ASP A 224 2.42 17.20 0.92
CA ASP A 224 3.53 17.89 0.27
C ASP A 224 4.89 17.28 0.65
N VAL A 225 5.05 16.92 1.93
CA VAL A 225 6.24 16.21 2.40
C VAL A 225 6.28 14.79 1.83
N VAL A 226 5.14 14.09 1.77
CA VAL A 226 5.07 12.76 1.12
C VAL A 226 5.50 12.85 -0.34
N ASN A 227 4.94 13.78 -1.12
CA ASN A 227 5.31 13.99 -2.52
C ASN A 227 6.80 14.27 -2.70
N GLN A 228 7.40 15.10 -1.85
CA GLN A 228 8.84 15.41 -1.91
C GLN A 228 9.73 14.24 -1.49
N THR A 229 9.26 13.37 -0.59
CA THR A 229 10.05 12.25 -0.05
C THR A 229 9.94 11.00 -0.92
N PHE A 230 8.75 10.73 -1.46
CA PHE A 230 8.46 9.58 -2.32
C PHE A 230 8.75 9.90 -3.79
N GLY A 231 8.97 11.18 -4.12
CA GLY A 231 9.26 11.65 -5.46
C GLY A 231 10.28 10.79 -6.20
N ASN A 232 11.39 10.38 -5.59
CA ASN A 232 12.45 9.61 -6.28
C ASN A 232 12.27 8.08 -6.24
N LEU A 233 11.19 7.58 -5.65
CA LEU A 233 10.91 6.15 -5.61
C LEU A 233 10.47 5.66 -6.98
N TYR A 234 10.97 4.48 -7.38
CA TYR A 234 10.60 3.83 -8.62
C TYR A 234 9.09 3.58 -8.68
N GLY A 235 8.47 3.85 -9.84
CA GLY A 235 7.02 3.73 -10.01
C GLY A 235 6.23 5.00 -9.69
N TYR A 236 6.76 5.85 -8.79
CA TYR A 236 6.03 6.97 -8.20
C TYR A 236 5.58 8.02 -9.19
N SER A 237 4.27 8.24 -9.22
CA SER A 237 3.63 9.41 -9.80
C SER A 237 3.21 10.37 -8.69
N GLN A 238 3.65 11.63 -8.78
CA GLN A 238 3.27 12.66 -7.82
C GLN A 238 1.74 12.81 -7.73
N MET A 239 1.23 12.86 -6.49
CA MET A 239 -0.20 13.04 -6.22
C MET A 239 -0.66 14.42 -6.67
N THR A 240 -1.81 14.51 -7.33
CA THR A 240 -2.50 15.77 -7.63
C THR A 240 -3.17 16.35 -6.38
N GLU A 241 -3.50 17.63 -6.42
CA GLU A 241 -4.32 18.26 -5.37
C GLU A 241 -5.67 17.54 -5.17
N ALA A 242 -6.27 17.02 -6.25
CA ALA A 242 -7.51 16.25 -6.18
C ALA A 242 -7.32 14.93 -5.41
N GLN A 243 -6.23 14.20 -5.68
CA GLN A 243 -5.87 12.97 -4.94
C GLN A 243 -5.58 13.26 -3.47
N ILE A 244 -4.87 14.35 -3.18
CA ILE A 244 -4.62 14.78 -1.80
C ILE A 244 -5.94 15.06 -1.07
N ASP A 245 -6.86 15.80 -1.70
CA ASP A 245 -8.18 16.09 -1.12
C ASP A 245 -9.02 14.83 -0.90
N GLU A 246 -8.95 13.87 -1.81
CA GLU A 246 -9.61 12.57 -1.71
C GLU A 246 -9.08 11.79 -0.49
N TYR A 247 -7.76 11.60 -0.37
CA TYR A 247 -7.16 10.91 0.75
C TYR A 247 -7.38 11.61 2.09
N LEU A 248 -7.35 12.94 2.11
CA LEU A 248 -7.70 13.73 3.29
C LEU A 248 -9.15 13.46 3.71
N LYS A 249 -10.11 13.46 2.79
CA LYS A 249 -11.53 13.21 3.12
C LYS A 249 -11.79 11.77 3.54
N MET A 250 -11.14 10.80 2.91
CA MET A 250 -11.40 9.38 3.17
C MET A 250 -10.76 8.90 4.47
N TYR A 251 -9.47 9.18 4.67
CA TYR A 251 -8.68 8.52 5.72
C TYR A 251 -8.53 9.36 6.98
N PHE A 252 -8.27 10.67 6.88
CA PHE A 252 -8.03 11.48 8.08
C PHE A 252 -9.16 11.49 9.12
N PRO A 253 -10.45 11.44 8.76
CA PRO A 253 -11.53 11.37 9.75
C PRO A 253 -11.43 10.15 10.68
N VAL A 254 -10.85 9.05 10.21
CA VAL A 254 -10.74 7.80 10.96
C VAL A 254 -9.37 7.58 11.61
N LEU A 255 -8.34 8.34 11.24
CA LEU A 255 -7.00 8.25 11.84
C LEU A 255 -7.01 8.62 13.34
N ASP A 256 -6.29 7.85 14.15
CA ASP A 256 -5.90 8.25 15.51
C ASP A 256 -4.68 9.16 15.41
N LEU A 257 -4.85 10.45 15.70
CA LEU A 257 -3.76 11.44 15.59
C LEU A 257 -2.63 11.22 16.60
N ASN A 258 -2.81 10.35 17.61
CA ASN A 258 -1.72 9.91 18.46
C ASN A 258 -0.72 9.00 17.73
N LEU A 259 -1.16 8.33 16.66
CA LEU A 259 -0.36 7.47 15.79
C LEU A 259 0.15 8.21 14.54
N VAL A 260 -0.04 9.53 14.50
CA VAL A 260 0.52 10.45 13.51
C VAL A 260 1.56 11.33 14.20
N THR A 261 2.74 11.43 13.60
CA THR A 261 3.86 12.20 14.14
C THR A 261 4.46 13.06 13.05
N LEU A 262 4.55 14.35 13.33
CA LEU A 262 5.15 15.35 12.45
C LEU A 262 6.48 15.82 13.03
N ILE A 263 7.40 16.23 12.17
CA ILE A 263 8.67 16.85 12.59
C ILE A 263 8.81 18.22 11.92
N GLU A 264 9.10 19.22 12.73
CA GLU A 264 9.31 20.60 12.29
C GLU A 264 10.76 21.03 12.48
N ASP A 265 11.24 21.89 11.58
CA ASP A 265 12.51 22.61 11.74
C ASP A 265 12.26 24.04 12.27
N TRP A 266 12.58 24.26 13.54
CA TRP A 266 12.37 25.53 14.23
C TRP A 266 13.44 26.59 13.94
N ASN A 267 14.41 26.29 13.07
CA ASN A 267 15.32 27.30 12.52
C ASN A 267 14.68 28.10 11.37
N THR A 268 13.51 27.68 10.89
CA THR A 268 12.79 28.34 9.79
C THR A 268 11.65 29.24 10.31
N PRO A 269 11.33 30.35 9.62
CA PRO A 269 10.34 31.34 10.07
C PRO A 269 8.94 30.79 10.39
N ASP A 270 8.53 29.67 9.77
CA ASP A 270 7.21 29.05 9.93
C ASP A 270 7.27 27.60 10.45
N HIS A 271 8.40 27.21 11.04
CA HIS A 271 8.60 25.85 11.56
C HIS A 271 8.30 24.78 10.50
N LYS A 272 8.96 24.89 9.34
CA LYS A 272 8.78 24.05 8.15
C LYS A 272 8.61 22.60 8.56
N LEU A 273 7.53 21.96 8.08
CA LEU A 273 7.32 20.53 8.22
C LEU A 273 8.35 19.80 7.35
N ILE A 274 9.15 18.94 7.98
CA ILE A 274 10.24 18.20 7.31
C ILE A 274 10.04 16.69 7.35
N GLY A 275 9.08 16.21 8.15
CA GLY A 275 8.93 14.80 8.41
C GLY A 275 7.52 14.40 8.80
N VAL A 276 7.12 13.22 8.35
CA VAL A 276 5.84 12.60 8.64
C VAL A 276 6.04 11.11 8.95
N GLY A 277 5.38 10.65 10.01
CA GLY A 277 5.13 9.24 10.30
C GLY A 277 3.64 9.04 10.53
N ILE A 278 3.00 8.19 9.71
CA ILE A 278 1.60 7.80 9.85
C ILE A 278 1.56 6.30 10.06
N SER A 279 0.93 5.90 11.16
CA SER A 279 0.67 4.51 11.47
C SER A 279 -0.80 4.32 11.86
N ILE A 280 -1.34 3.13 11.61
CA ILE A 280 -2.72 2.79 11.96
C ILE A 280 -2.77 1.45 12.69
N PRO A 281 -3.74 1.22 13.59
CA PRO A 281 -3.98 -0.12 14.10
C PRO A 281 -4.32 -1.03 12.92
N SER A 282 -3.70 -2.20 12.85
CA SER A 282 -3.95 -3.11 11.73
C SER A 282 -5.41 -3.51 11.64
N LEU A 283 -5.96 -3.38 10.44
CA LEU A 283 -7.36 -3.67 10.15
C LEU A 283 -7.57 -5.09 9.64
N THR A 284 -6.53 -5.83 9.31
CA THR A 284 -6.66 -7.13 8.63
C THR A 284 -7.63 -8.08 9.33
N LYS A 285 -7.50 -8.27 10.65
CA LYS A 285 -8.41 -9.15 11.41
C LYS A 285 -9.83 -8.61 11.52
N ALA A 286 -10.02 -7.29 11.43
CA ALA A 286 -11.34 -6.69 11.39
C ALA A 286 -11.98 -6.86 10.01
N LEU A 287 -11.20 -6.63 8.95
CA LEU A 287 -11.59 -6.80 7.55
C LEU A 287 -11.95 -8.26 7.21
N GLN A 288 -11.18 -9.23 7.70
CA GLN A 288 -11.51 -10.66 7.59
C GLN A 288 -12.87 -11.03 8.22
N LYS A 289 -13.41 -10.21 9.12
CA LYS A 289 -14.75 -10.40 9.73
C LYS A 289 -15.85 -9.64 8.98
N CYS A 290 -15.49 -8.73 8.08
CA CYS A 290 -16.45 -8.08 7.20
C CYS A 290 -16.89 -9.08 6.14
N HIS A 291 -18.18 -9.37 6.06
CA HIS A 291 -18.69 -10.30 5.05
C HIS A 291 -18.44 -9.73 3.65
N ASN A 292 -17.55 -10.36 2.90
CA ASN A 292 -17.10 -9.91 1.57
C ASN A 292 -16.71 -8.41 1.58
N GLY A 293 -15.93 -7.98 2.58
CA GLY A 293 -15.45 -6.60 2.69
C GLY A 293 -16.53 -5.56 3.02
N ARG A 294 -17.76 -5.96 3.36
CA ARG A 294 -18.87 -5.02 3.59
C ARG A 294 -18.97 -4.63 5.07
N MET A 295 -19.12 -3.32 5.31
CA MET A 295 -19.30 -2.75 6.65
C MET A 295 -20.65 -3.11 7.28
N PHE A 296 -21.72 -3.23 6.48
CA PHE A 296 -23.06 -3.50 6.99
C PHE A 296 -23.43 -4.98 6.82
N PRO A 297 -24.22 -5.57 7.75
CA PRO A 297 -24.77 -4.92 8.95
C PRO A 297 -23.81 -4.82 10.15
N PHE A 298 -22.75 -5.64 10.23
CA PHE A 298 -21.92 -5.77 11.45
C PHE A 298 -20.40 -5.56 11.27
N GLY A 299 -19.90 -5.45 10.04
CA GLY A 299 -18.47 -5.24 9.76
C GLY A 299 -17.90 -3.95 10.38
N TRP A 300 -18.68 -2.87 10.39
CA TRP A 300 -18.30 -1.58 10.97
C TRP A 300 -17.91 -1.69 12.44
N TRP A 301 -18.53 -2.61 13.19
CA TRP A 301 -18.21 -2.83 14.61
C TRP A 301 -16.81 -3.42 14.78
N HIS A 302 -16.40 -4.32 13.89
CA HIS A 302 -15.05 -4.88 13.91
C HIS A 302 -13.99 -3.83 13.57
N LEU A 303 -14.26 -2.99 12.57
CA LEU A 303 -13.37 -1.88 12.19
C LEU A 303 -13.25 -0.86 13.32
N LEU A 304 -14.38 -0.47 13.93
CA LEU A 304 -14.40 0.45 15.07
C LEU A 304 -13.60 -0.10 16.26
N LYS A 305 -13.70 -1.41 16.54
CA LYS A 305 -12.91 -2.05 17.58
C LYS A 305 -11.41 -1.99 17.32
N ALA A 306 -10.97 -2.12 16.07
CA ALA A 306 -9.56 -1.97 15.72
C ALA A 306 -9.12 -0.50 15.79
N LEU A 307 -9.83 0.42 15.10
CA LEU A 307 -9.44 1.82 14.95
C LEU A 307 -9.55 2.64 16.25
N LYS A 308 -10.66 2.49 16.99
CA LYS A 308 -10.97 3.35 18.14
C LYS A 308 -10.59 2.73 19.48
N PHE A 309 -10.70 1.41 19.58
CA PHE A 309 -10.44 0.68 20.83
C PHE A 309 -9.15 -0.15 20.77
N HIS A 310 -8.37 0.01 19.69
CA HIS A 310 -7.05 -0.61 19.49
C HIS A 310 -7.08 -2.13 19.73
N LYS A 311 -8.19 -2.81 19.37
CA LYS A 311 -8.36 -4.26 19.55
C LYS A 311 -7.65 -5.06 18.46
N THR A 312 -6.34 -4.86 18.39
CA THR A 312 -5.38 -5.59 17.55
C THR A 312 -4.02 -5.55 18.24
N LYS A 313 -3.16 -6.51 17.92
CA LYS A 313 -1.77 -6.57 18.42
C LYS A 313 -0.79 -5.90 17.46
N ILE A 314 -1.25 -5.45 16.30
CA ILE A 314 -0.43 -5.05 15.17
C ILE A 314 -0.69 -3.59 14.85
N VAL A 315 0.38 -2.84 14.56
CA VAL A 315 0.30 -1.50 14.00
C VAL A 315 0.92 -1.49 12.60
N ASP A 316 0.19 -1.02 11.60
CA ASP A 316 0.68 -0.93 10.23
C ASP A 316 1.31 0.46 10.04
N LEU A 317 2.58 0.49 9.62
CA LEU A 317 3.31 1.71 9.30
C LEU A 317 2.98 2.10 7.86
N MET A 318 2.12 3.09 7.69
CA MET A 318 1.55 3.43 6.38
C MET A 318 2.49 4.33 5.57
N LEU A 319 2.95 5.42 6.18
CA LEU A 319 3.79 6.41 5.52
C LEU A 319 4.86 6.90 6.48
N VAL A 320 6.11 6.80 6.06
CA VAL A 320 7.26 7.38 6.76
C VAL A 320 8.08 8.14 5.73
N GLY A 321 8.19 9.45 5.90
CA GLY A 321 8.90 10.32 4.97
C GLY A 321 9.62 11.43 5.71
N ILE A 322 10.92 11.55 5.49
CA ILE A 322 11.72 12.72 5.89
C ILE A 322 12.35 13.34 4.66
N LEU A 323 12.22 14.67 4.54
CA LEU A 323 12.80 15.45 3.44
C LEU A 323 14.29 15.09 3.24
N PRO A 324 14.76 14.94 1.99
CA PRO A 324 16.10 14.42 1.68
C PRO A 324 17.24 15.11 2.44
N GLU A 325 17.17 16.43 2.61
CA GLU A 325 18.18 17.24 3.30
C GLU A 325 18.25 17.01 4.83
N TYR A 326 17.34 16.22 5.40
CA TYR A 326 17.31 15.85 6.82
C TYR A 326 17.55 14.35 7.09
N GLN A 327 17.55 13.50 6.06
CA GLN A 327 17.69 12.04 6.24
C GLN A 327 19.01 11.66 6.95
N ASN A 328 20.12 12.30 6.57
CA ASN A 328 21.44 12.06 7.18
C ASN A 328 21.62 12.74 8.55
N LYS A 329 20.63 13.49 9.04
CA LYS A 329 20.67 14.16 10.35
C LYS A 329 20.06 13.32 11.47
N GLY A 330 19.59 12.10 11.18
CA GLY A 330 18.96 11.22 12.18
C GLY A 330 17.52 11.60 12.54
N ALA A 331 16.86 12.42 11.71
CA ALA A 331 15.49 12.89 11.95
C ALA A 331 14.46 11.75 12.05
N ASN A 332 14.66 10.61 11.37
CA ASN A 332 13.82 9.41 11.51
C ASN A 332 13.66 8.96 12.98
N ALA A 333 14.70 9.14 13.81
CA ALA A 333 14.66 8.72 15.21
C ALA A 333 13.59 9.48 16.02
N LEU A 334 13.25 10.73 15.65
CA LEU A 334 12.24 11.53 16.34
C LEU A 334 10.83 10.93 16.16
N LEU A 335 10.55 10.33 14.99
CA LEU A 335 9.27 9.68 14.73
C LEU A 335 9.04 8.54 15.74
N PHE A 336 10.01 7.62 15.83
CA PHE A 336 9.90 6.46 16.72
C PHE A 336 10.07 6.81 18.20
N TYR A 337 10.84 7.85 18.51
CA TYR A 337 10.93 8.39 19.87
C TYR A 337 9.56 8.80 20.43
N ASP A 338 8.71 9.35 19.57
CA ASP A 338 7.33 9.71 19.93
C ASP A 338 6.33 8.54 19.77
N LEU A 339 6.42 7.76 18.69
CA LEU A 339 5.43 6.72 18.37
C LEU A 339 5.51 5.47 19.28
N ILE A 340 6.71 5.04 19.67
CA ILE A 340 6.89 3.83 20.50
C ILE A 340 6.11 3.91 21.83
N PRO A 341 6.15 5.02 22.60
CA PRO A 341 5.31 5.19 23.78
C PRO A 341 3.81 5.00 23.53
N TRP A 342 3.30 5.45 22.38
CA TRP A 342 1.89 5.24 22.00
C TRP A 342 1.62 3.78 21.68
N TYR A 343 2.52 3.12 20.96
CA TYR A 343 2.39 1.70 20.65
C TYR A 343 2.32 0.85 21.92
N GLN A 344 3.19 1.14 22.89
CA GLN A 344 3.19 0.50 24.20
C GLN A 344 1.92 0.79 25.01
N LYS A 345 1.45 2.05 24.99
CA LYS A 345 0.23 2.47 25.69
C LYS A 345 -1.01 1.75 25.16
N TYR A 346 -1.08 1.52 23.85
CA TYR A 346 -2.19 0.84 23.20
C TYR A 346 -2.04 -0.69 23.17
N GLY A 347 -0.86 -1.21 23.55
CA GLY A 347 -0.62 -2.63 23.68
C GLY A 347 -0.36 -3.34 22.35
N PHE A 348 0.17 -2.62 21.36
CA PHE A 348 0.68 -3.27 20.15
C PHE A 348 1.94 -4.07 20.49
N GLU A 349 2.05 -5.26 19.92
CA GLU A 349 3.14 -6.20 20.11
C GLU A 349 4.20 -6.08 19.00
N TRP A 350 3.77 -5.80 17.76
CA TRP A 350 4.68 -5.53 16.65
C TRP A 350 4.09 -4.54 15.64
N GLY A 351 4.96 -3.96 14.83
CA GLY A 351 4.62 -3.15 13.66
C GLY A 351 4.95 -3.86 12.34
N GLU A 352 4.19 -3.53 11.30
CA GLU A 352 4.40 -4.00 9.92
C GLU A 352 4.85 -2.82 9.05
N THR A 353 6.04 -2.90 8.44
CA THR A 353 6.60 -1.78 7.63
C THR A 353 5.91 -1.55 6.30
N ASN A 354 5.13 -2.54 5.83
CA ASN A 354 4.66 -2.64 4.45
C ASN A 354 5.84 -2.64 3.45
N VAL A 355 5.54 -2.36 2.18
CA VAL A 355 6.49 -2.51 1.07
C VAL A 355 7.63 -1.50 1.13
N GLU A 356 8.85 -2.02 1.24
CA GLU A 356 10.08 -1.26 1.07
C GLU A 356 10.81 -1.81 -0.15
N MET A 357 11.25 -0.97 -1.08
CA MET A 357 12.11 -1.45 -2.17
C MET A 357 13.35 -2.13 -1.59
N GLU A 358 13.70 -3.30 -2.11
CA GLU A 358 14.85 -4.08 -1.61
C GLU A 358 16.16 -3.29 -1.70
N THR A 359 16.25 -2.34 -2.63
CA THR A 359 17.43 -1.49 -2.89
C THR A 359 17.49 -0.26 -1.97
N ASN A 360 16.45 -0.03 -1.16
CA ASN A 360 16.36 1.13 -0.27
C ASN A 360 16.98 0.84 1.10
N ASP A 361 18.29 0.65 1.13
CA ASP A 361 19.06 0.35 2.34
C ASP A 361 18.88 1.41 3.44
N LYS A 362 18.61 2.68 3.06
CA LYS A 362 18.38 3.76 4.02
C LYS A 362 17.15 3.52 4.87
N VAL A 363 16.04 3.14 4.24
CA VAL A 363 14.79 2.80 4.94
C VAL A 363 15.01 1.55 5.80
N GLN A 364 15.62 0.50 5.26
CA GLN A 364 15.85 -0.73 6.02
C GLN A 364 16.78 -0.52 7.22
N SER A 365 17.82 0.30 7.07
CA SER A 365 18.77 0.61 8.15
C SER A 365 18.13 1.36 9.33
N GLN A 366 16.96 1.98 9.13
CA GLN A 366 16.28 2.69 10.21
C GLN A 366 15.79 1.73 11.30
N TRP A 367 15.60 0.45 10.98
CA TRP A 367 15.10 -0.60 11.87
C TRP A 367 16.18 -1.21 12.76
N GLN A 368 17.47 -0.92 12.52
CA GLN A 368 18.61 -1.57 13.17
C GLN A 368 18.63 -1.52 14.71
N TYR A 369 17.85 -0.61 15.32
CA TYR A 369 17.77 -0.44 16.77
C TYR A 369 16.50 -1.07 17.38
N LEU A 370 15.62 -1.64 16.55
CA LEU A 370 14.51 -2.50 16.97
C LEU A 370 14.88 -3.95 16.69
N GLU A 371 14.31 -4.86 17.49
CA GLU A 371 14.26 -6.26 17.09
C GLU A 371 13.33 -6.37 15.87
N HIS A 372 13.86 -6.88 14.76
CA HIS A 372 13.15 -6.95 13.49
C HIS A 372 13.50 -8.20 12.72
N VAL A 373 12.58 -8.63 11.85
CA VAL A 373 12.78 -9.74 10.92
C VAL A 373 12.11 -9.44 9.59
N GLN A 374 12.81 -9.67 8.47
CA GLN A 374 12.19 -9.68 7.15
C GLN A 374 11.36 -10.97 7.03
N HIS A 375 10.08 -10.83 6.75
CA HIS A 375 9.13 -11.96 6.84
C HIS A 375 8.21 -12.12 5.62
N LYS A 376 8.15 -11.12 4.73
CA LYS A 376 7.45 -11.18 3.44
C LYS A 376 8.34 -10.54 2.37
N ARG A 377 8.29 -11.11 1.16
CA ARG A 377 8.91 -10.54 -0.03
C ARG A 377 7.93 -10.59 -1.17
N ARG A 378 7.93 -9.51 -1.96
CA ARG A 378 7.08 -9.34 -3.11
C ARG A 378 7.91 -9.04 -4.34
N ARG A 379 7.40 -9.43 -5.51
CA ARG A 379 8.03 -9.19 -6.80
C ARG A 379 7.06 -8.50 -7.74
N CYS A 380 7.51 -7.39 -8.31
CA CYS A 380 7.01 -6.90 -9.57
C CYS A 380 7.76 -7.62 -10.70
N TYR A 381 7.03 -8.14 -11.66
CA TYR A 381 7.53 -8.79 -12.86
C TYR A 381 7.45 -7.84 -14.05
N LYS A 382 8.34 -8.02 -15.02
CA LYS A 382 8.28 -7.38 -16.33
C LYS A 382 8.40 -8.40 -17.45
N LYS A 383 7.80 -8.11 -18.59
CA LYS A 383 7.91 -8.88 -19.84
C LYS A 383 7.85 -7.93 -21.03
N ASN A 384 8.75 -8.10 -21.99
CA ASN A 384 8.65 -7.37 -23.26
C ASN A 384 7.51 -7.95 -24.09
N ILE A 385 6.73 -7.07 -24.73
CA ILE A 385 5.62 -7.43 -25.61
C ILE A 385 5.86 -6.82 -26.98
#